data_AF-C3ZCV6-F1
#
_entry.id   AF-C3ZCV6-F1
#
_cell.length_a   1.000
_cell.length_b   1.000
_cell.length_c   1.000
_cell.angle_alpha   90.00
_cell.angle_beta   90.00
_cell.angle_gamma   90.00
#
_symmetry.space_group_name_H-M   'P 1'
#
loop_
_entity.id
_entity.type
_entity.pdbx_description
1 polymer ?
#
loop_
_entity_poly.entity_id
_entity_poly.type
_entity_poly.pdbx_seq_one_letter_code
_entity_poly.pdbx_strand_id
1 'polypeptide(L)'
;MLAVLLCLCVPPAFGFYVPGVAPVEFTAGMPVDVKAVKMTSTKTQLPYEYYSVPFCQPDKVKYKAENLGEVLRGDRIVNTPYLVNMKEDKACEVLCVKPDKALKWTKAESDLVAEKIRQDYSIHFIADNLPSATRFEMLDTGQVMYEHGYRIGYVVDNVPYINNHLKLVLHYHTEDEETFRVVGFEVEPRSIKYGELTVKDGKCSMPSDPEKKLAGQAVKEKQETEVMFTYTVEWKRSLVRWASRWDTYLTMTDVQIHWFSIVNSVVVVFFLAGILTMIMVRTLRRDIAN
;
A
#
# COMPACT_ATOMS: atom_id res chain seq x y z
N MET A 1 -15.49 56.51 12.57
CA MET A 1 -14.18 56.01 13.08
C MET A 1 -14.29 54.72 13.92
N LEU A 2 -15.47 54.10 14.08
CA LEU A 2 -15.63 52.81 14.78
C LEU A 2 -15.65 51.59 13.84
N ALA A 3 -16.09 51.75 12.59
CA ALA A 3 -16.21 50.64 11.64
C ALA A 3 -14.86 50.09 11.16
N VAL A 4 -13.80 50.90 11.17
CA VAL A 4 -12.44 50.50 10.76
C VAL A 4 -11.75 49.65 11.84
N LEU A 5 -12.13 49.79 13.10
CA LEU A 5 -11.53 49.02 14.20
C LEU A 5 -12.04 47.57 14.28
N LEU A 6 -13.23 47.27 13.76
CA LEU A 6 -13.80 45.90 13.82
C LEU A 6 -13.19 44.93 12.80
N CYS A 7 -12.57 45.42 11.72
CA CYS A 7 -11.93 44.55 10.73
C CYS A 7 -10.55 44.01 11.13
N LEU A 8 -9.96 44.49 12.24
CA LEU A 8 -8.63 44.09 12.70
C LEU A 8 -8.64 42.89 13.68
N CYS A 9 -9.82 42.37 14.04
CA CYS A 9 -9.98 41.28 15.02
C CYS A 9 -10.40 39.95 14.41
N VAL A 10 -10.06 39.65 13.15
CA VAL A 10 -10.24 38.30 12.61
C VAL A 10 -9.00 37.49 12.98
N PRO A 11 -9.08 36.50 13.90
CA PRO A 11 -7.96 35.60 14.14
C PRO A 11 -7.61 34.86 12.84
N PRO A 12 -6.34 34.53 12.60
CA PRO A 12 -5.96 33.73 11.43
C PRO A 12 -6.74 32.42 11.49
N ALA A 13 -7.63 32.21 10.52
CA ALA A 13 -8.34 30.96 10.37
C ALA A 13 -7.30 29.89 10.06
N PHE A 14 -7.08 28.96 10.99
CA PHE A 14 -6.35 27.74 10.68
C PHE A 14 -7.22 26.93 9.72
N GLY A 15 -6.87 26.96 8.44
CA GLY A 15 -7.52 26.15 7.41
C GLY A 15 -7.41 24.68 7.80
N PHE A 16 -8.55 24.02 7.96
CA PHE A 16 -8.61 22.58 8.16
C PHE A 16 -8.21 21.90 6.84
N TYR A 17 -6.95 21.49 6.73
CA TYR A 17 -6.47 20.72 5.59
C TYR A 17 -6.97 19.28 5.73
N VAL A 18 -7.73 18.82 4.74
CA VAL A 18 -8.11 17.40 4.60
C VAL A 18 -7.13 16.77 3.60
N PRO A 19 -6.23 15.88 4.04
CA PRO A 19 -5.30 15.20 3.14
C PRO A 19 -6.05 14.46 2.03
N GLY A 20 -5.57 14.63 0.80
CA GLY A 20 -6.16 14.04 -0.40
C GLY A 20 -7.17 14.94 -1.14
N VAL A 21 -7.56 16.10 -0.59
CA VAL A 21 -8.51 17.02 -1.24
C VAL A 21 -7.83 18.09 -2.10
N ALA A 22 -6.66 18.57 -1.70
CA ALA A 22 -5.87 19.53 -2.47
C ALA A 22 -4.60 18.87 -3.04
N PRO A 23 -4.20 19.20 -4.28
CA PRO A 23 -3.01 18.65 -4.90
C PRO A 23 -1.75 19.11 -4.16
N VAL A 24 -0.84 18.17 -3.92
CA VAL A 24 0.54 18.50 -3.52
C VAL A 24 1.34 18.69 -4.80
N GLU A 25 1.97 19.86 -4.92
CA GLU A 25 2.86 20.19 -6.02
C GLU A 25 4.29 19.97 -5.58
N PHE A 26 5.02 19.16 -6.34
CA PHE A 26 6.42 18.85 -6.11
C PHE A 26 7.27 19.54 -7.17
N THR A 27 8.46 20.00 -6.76
CA THR A 27 9.52 20.39 -7.68
C THR A 27 10.49 19.22 -7.90
N ALA A 28 11.27 19.27 -8.98
CA ALA A 28 12.28 18.23 -9.24
C ALA A 28 13.27 18.12 -8.06
N GLY A 29 13.57 16.89 -7.63
CA GLY A 29 14.44 16.60 -6.50
C GLY A 29 13.77 16.69 -5.12
N MET A 30 12.53 17.20 -5.02
CA MET A 30 11.80 17.22 -3.75
C MET A 30 11.52 15.80 -3.25
N PRO A 31 11.70 15.50 -1.95
CA PRO A 31 11.44 14.17 -1.41
C PRO A 31 9.94 13.82 -1.46
N VAL A 32 9.65 12.59 -1.88
CA VAL A 32 8.31 11.99 -1.88
C VAL A 32 8.30 10.87 -0.86
N ASP A 33 7.60 11.07 0.26
CA ASP A 33 7.56 10.08 1.34
C ASP A 33 6.78 8.83 0.92
N VAL A 34 7.48 7.69 0.86
CA VAL A 34 6.85 6.37 0.81
C VAL A 34 6.63 5.89 2.25
N LYS A 35 5.39 5.60 2.61
CA LYS A 35 5.01 5.14 3.95
C LYS A 35 4.39 3.75 3.86
N ALA A 36 4.44 3.01 4.97
CA ALA A 36 3.79 1.71 5.08
C ALA A 36 2.57 1.82 5.99
N VAL A 37 1.45 1.22 5.57
CA VAL A 37 0.18 1.28 6.29
C VAL A 37 0.00 0.03 7.13
N LYS A 38 -0.13 -1.13 6.47
CA LYS A 38 -0.41 -2.42 7.10
C LYS A 38 -0.11 -3.57 6.15
N MET A 39 -0.25 -4.77 6.67
CA MET A 39 -0.18 -6.03 5.95
C MET A 39 -1.51 -6.73 6.06
N THR A 40 -2.06 -7.19 4.94
CA THR A 40 -3.32 -7.96 4.91
C THR A 40 -3.10 -9.27 4.18
N SER A 41 -3.96 -10.26 4.42
CA SER A 41 -3.87 -11.57 3.78
C SER A 41 -5.17 -11.89 3.08
N THR A 42 -5.08 -12.59 1.95
CA THR A 42 -6.26 -13.15 1.24
C THR A 42 -6.82 -14.37 1.97
N LYS A 43 -6.02 -15.03 2.81
CA LYS A 43 -6.38 -16.26 3.54
C LYS A 43 -6.83 -16.02 4.97
N THR A 44 -6.39 -14.94 5.61
CA THR A 44 -6.66 -14.66 7.02
C THR A 44 -7.24 -13.27 7.21
N GLN A 45 -8.14 -13.11 8.18
CA GLN A 45 -8.86 -11.85 8.43
C GLN A 45 -8.08 -10.84 9.29
N LEU A 46 -6.91 -11.22 9.82
CA LEU A 46 -6.15 -10.37 10.76
C LEU A 46 -5.12 -9.52 10.01
N PRO A 47 -5.21 -8.19 10.06
CA PRO A 47 -4.15 -7.31 9.58
C PRO A 47 -2.99 -7.25 10.58
N TYR A 48 -1.78 -7.07 10.07
CA TYR A 48 -0.56 -6.91 10.86
C TYR A 48 0.15 -5.59 10.53
N GLU A 49 0.93 -5.08 11.48
CA GLU A 49 1.77 -3.90 11.26
C GLU A 49 2.97 -4.24 10.36
N TYR A 50 3.44 -3.27 9.57
CA TYR A 50 4.56 -3.47 8.64
C TYR A 50 5.84 -3.96 9.34
N TYR A 51 6.20 -3.38 10.48
CA TYR A 51 7.41 -3.76 11.24
C TYR A 51 7.21 -4.94 12.19
N SER A 52 6.07 -5.66 12.11
CA SER A 52 5.91 -6.95 12.80
C SER A 52 6.78 -8.06 12.19
N VAL A 53 7.27 -7.84 10.97
CA VAL A 53 8.21 -8.69 10.25
C VAL A 53 9.58 -8.00 10.23
N PRO A 54 10.70 -8.75 10.25
CA PRO A 54 12.06 -8.22 10.34
C PRO A 54 12.55 -7.56 9.02
N PHE A 55 11.85 -6.52 8.57
CA PHE A 55 12.27 -5.65 7.46
C PHE A 55 13.28 -4.59 7.92
N CYS A 56 13.88 -3.87 6.96
CA CYS A 56 14.75 -2.73 7.25
C CYS A 56 13.95 -1.64 7.99
N GLN A 57 14.40 -1.27 9.19
CA GLN A 57 13.81 -0.20 9.99
C GLN A 57 14.68 1.07 9.90
N PRO A 58 14.08 2.27 9.82
CA PRO A 58 14.80 3.54 9.95
C PRO A 58 15.22 3.74 11.42
N ASP A 59 16.18 4.64 11.66
CA ASP A 59 16.69 4.95 13.02
C ASP A 59 15.59 5.30 14.03
N LYS A 60 14.52 5.95 13.55
CA LYS A 60 13.34 6.29 14.35
C LYS A 60 12.08 5.99 13.54
N VAL A 61 11.29 5.04 14.04
CA VAL A 61 9.93 4.77 13.56
C VAL A 61 9.00 5.86 14.09
N LYS A 62 8.40 6.62 13.18
CA LYS A 62 7.43 7.67 13.44
C LYS A 62 6.07 7.22 12.91
N TYR A 63 5.06 7.33 13.76
CA TYR A 63 3.67 7.12 13.39
C TYR A 63 3.07 8.44 12.91
N LYS A 64 2.38 8.41 11.77
CA LYS A 64 1.69 9.58 11.22
C LYS A 64 0.31 9.18 10.71
N ALA A 65 -0.76 9.60 11.39
CA ALA A 65 -2.10 9.49 10.81
C ALA A 65 -2.27 10.59 9.75
N GLU A 66 -2.75 10.27 8.55
CA GLU A 66 -3.05 11.29 7.54
C GLU A 66 -4.52 11.74 7.68
N ASN A 67 -5.49 10.83 7.77
CA ASN A 67 -6.92 11.20 7.84
C ASN A 67 -7.71 10.52 8.98
N LEU A 68 -8.88 11.11 9.30
CA LEU A 68 -9.79 10.60 10.33
C LEU A 68 -10.27 9.18 10.03
N GLY A 69 -10.46 8.84 8.75
CA GLY A 69 -10.88 7.51 8.34
C GLY A 69 -9.85 6.42 8.67
N GLU A 70 -8.56 6.71 8.54
CA GLU A 70 -7.47 5.82 8.93
C GLU A 70 -7.40 5.63 10.44
N VAL A 71 -7.63 6.70 11.21
CA VAL A 71 -7.69 6.62 12.67
C VAL A 71 -8.84 5.71 13.11
N LEU A 72 -10.03 5.84 12.49
CA LEU A 72 -11.19 4.99 12.79
C LEU A 72 -10.98 3.53 12.36
N ARG A 73 -10.23 3.30 11.28
CA ARG A 73 -9.81 1.96 10.84
C ARG A 73 -8.71 1.35 11.72
N GLY A 74 -8.10 2.15 12.59
CA GLY A 74 -6.95 1.73 13.40
C GLY A 74 -5.67 1.55 12.58
N ASP A 75 -5.59 2.15 11.39
CA ASP A 75 -4.41 2.06 10.53
C ASP A 75 -3.25 2.83 11.16
N ARG A 76 -2.11 2.14 11.32
CA ARG A 76 -0.88 2.70 11.91
C ARG A 76 0.16 2.94 10.84
N ILE A 77 0.06 4.08 10.16
CA ILE A 77 1.00 4.44 9.10
C ILE A 77 2.35 4.81 9.72
N VAL A 78 3.40 4.19 9.19
CA VAL A 78 4.79 4.37 9.63
C VAL A 78 5.68 4.83 8.48
N ASN A 79 6.72 5.61 8.80
CA ASN A 79 7.75 5.97 7.82
C ASN A 79 8.57 4.74 7.41
N THR A 80 9.03 4.73 6.16
CA THR A 80 9.93 3.71 5.62
C THR A 80 11.32 4.30 5.33
N PRO A 81 12.35 3.45 5.17
CA PRO A 81 13.69 3.92 4.77
C PRO A 81 13.84 4.16 3.25
N TYR A 82 12.78 4.04 2.44
CA TYR A 82 12.86 4.30 0.99
C TYR A 82 13.06 5.80 0.73
N LEU A 83 14.14 6.15 0.04
CA LEU A 83 14.44 7.52 -0.35
C LEU A 83 14.02 7.72 -1.80
N VAL A 84 12.88 8.38 -2.00
CA VAL A 84 12.34 8.69 -3.33
C VAL A 84 12.35 10.20 -3.51
N ASN A 85 12.98 10.68 -4.57
CA ASN A 85 13.03 12.09 -4.94
C ASN A 85 12.29 12.28 -6.27
N MET A 86 11.53 13.36 -6.39
CA MET A 86 10.71 13.65 -7.56
C MET A 86 11.56 13.76 -8.83
N LYS A 87 11.19 13.02 -9.89
CA LYS A 87 11.89 12.98 -11.20
C LYS A 87 13.35 12.52 -11.12
N GLU A 88 13.73 11.80 -10.07
CA GLU A 88 15.05 11.20 -9.91
C GLU A 88 14.95 9.68 -9.93
N ASP A 89 15.41 9.09 -11.03
CA ASP A 89 15.45 7.63 -11.19
C ASP A 89 16.64 7.03 -10.45
N LYS A 90 16.38 5.92 -9.77
CA LYS A 90 17.40 5.16 -9.04
C LYS A 90 17.46 3.76 -9.58
N ALA A 91 18.54 3.41 -10.26
CA ALA A 91 18.69 2.11 -10.91
C ALA A 91 18.64 0.94 -9.90
N CYS A 92 19.37 1.03 -8.79
CA CYS A 92 19.33 0.04 -7.71
C CYS A 92 20.05 0.60 -6.46
N GLU A 93 19.34 0.70 -5.34
CA GLU A 93 19.88 1.12 -4.05
C GLU A 93 19.61 0.08 -2.97
N VAL A 94 20.52 -0.03 -1.99
CA VAL A 94 20.35 -0.88 -0.80
C VAL A 94 19.49 -0.14 0.21
N LEU A 95 18.46 -0.82 0.73
CA LEU A 95 17.47 -0.20 1.63
C LEU A 95 17.95 -0.08 3.08
N CYS A 96 18.70 -1.07 3.56
CA CYS A 96 19.10 -1.17 4.95
C CYS A 96 20.32 -0.27 5.26
N VAL A 97 20.31 0.38 6.44
CA VAL A 97 21.28 1.40 6.91
C VAL A 97 22.75 0.91 6.91
N LYS A 98 22.98 -0.41 6.94
CA LYS A 98 24.31 -0.99 6.77
C LYS A 98 24.44 -1.51 5.33
N PRO A 99 24.89 -0.67 4.38
CA PRO A 99 24.91 -1.01 2.95
C PRO A 99 25.73 -2.28 2.63
N ASP A 100 26.70 -2.62 3.49
CA ASP A 100 27.64 -3.72 3.24
C ASP A 100 27.29 -5.02 3.96
N LYS A 101 26.16 -5.12 4.67
CA LYS A 101 25.80 -6.34 5.42
C LYS A 101 24.35 -6.75 5.17
N ALA A 102 24.19 -7.99 4.71
CA ALA A 102 22.88 -8.65 4.69
C ALA A 102 22.25 -8.66 6.09
N LEU A 103 20.93 -8.57 6.11
CA LEU A 103 20.15 -8.79 7.32
C LEU A 103 20.19 -10.30 7.60
N LYS A 104 20.70 -10.66 8.78
CA LYS A 104 20.70 -12.06 9.25
C LYS A 104 19.45 -12.27 10.08
N TRP A 105 18.52 -13.06 9.58
CA TRP A 105 17.36 -13.48 10.34
C TRP A 105 17.70 -14.69 11.19
N THR A 106 17.25 -14.64 12.43
CA THR A 106 17.23 -15.79 13.33
C THR A 106 16.28 -16.88 12.79
N LYS A 107 16.36 -18.07 13.38
CA LYS A 107 15.48 -19.20 13.03
C LYS A 107 14.00 -18.83 13.21
N ALA A 108 13.66 -18.20 14.34
CA ALA A 108 12.30 -17.78 14.66
C ALA A 108 11.78 -16.70 13.69
N GLU A 109 12.63 -15.75 13.30
CA GLU A 109 12.31 -14.74 12.31
C GLU A 109 12.10 -15.33 10.92
N SER A 110 12.95 -16.28 10.51
CA SER A 110 12.80 -16.97 9.23
C SER A 110 11.51 -17.78 9.17
N ASP A 111 11.14 -18.45 10.27
CA ASP A 111 9.87 -19.19 10.40
C ASP A 111 8.66 -18.25 10.35
N LEU A 112 8.71 -17.11 11.05
CA LEU A 112 7.66 -16.10 11.02
C LEU A 112 7.44 -15.55 9.60
N VAL A 113 8.52 -15.18 8.90
CA VAL A 113 8.44 -14.69 7.52
C VAL A 113 7.88 -15.77 6.59
N ALA A 114 8.35 -17.01 6.72
CA ALA A 114 7.86 -18.14 5.94
C ALA A 114 6.37 -18.40 6.15
N GLU A 115 5.88 -18.29 7.40
CA GLU A 115 4.45 -18.40 7.72
C GLU A 115 3.65 -17.28 7.02
N LYS A 116 4.10 -16.03 7.09
CA LYS A 116 3.43 -14.90 6.44
C LYS A 116 3.41 -15.03 4.92
N ILE A 117 4.46 -15.58 4.31
CA ILE A 117 4.48 -15.88 2.87
C ILE A 117 3.44 -16.95 2.54
N ARG A 118 3.35 -18.03 3.31
CA ARG A 118 2.35 -19.09 3.07
C ARG A 118 0.91 -18.62 3.28
N GLN A 119 0.72 -17.70 4.21
CA GLN A 119 -0.56 -17.07 4.47
C GLN A 119 -0.90 -15.98 3.42
N ASP A 120 -0.10 -15.80 2.36
CA ASP A 120 -0.37 -14.87 1.25
C ASP A 120 -0.61 -13.44 1.73
N TYR A 121 0.28 -12.97 2.62
CA TYR A 121 0.25 -11.58 3.06
C TYR A 121 0.81 -10.63 2.00
N SER A 122 0.09 -9.52 1.81
CA SER A 122 0.44 -8.38 0.98
C SER A 122 0.68 -7.14 1.84
N ILE A 123 1.70 -6.37 1.49
CA ILE A 123 2.08 -5.12 2.13
C ILE A 123 1.45 -3.95 1.38
N HIS A 124 0.86 -3.02 2.14
CA HIS A 124 0.25 -1.81 1.60
C HIS A 124 1.13 -0.61 1.88
N PHE A 125 1.70 -0.04 0.81
CA PHE A 125 2.39 1.24 0.87
C PHE A 125 1.45 2.38 0.45
N ILE A 126 1.82 3.59 0.85
CA ILE A 126 1.15 4.82 0.48
C ILE A 126 2.17 5.89 0.14
N ALA A 127 1.95 6.62 -0.96
CA ALA A 127 2.77 7.74 -1.40
C ALA A 127 1.84 8.86 -1.92
N ASP A 128 1.97 10.09 -1.42
CA ASP A 128 1.06 11.21 -1.72
C ASP A 128 -0.45 10.85 -1.63
N ASN A 129 -0.80 10.08 -0.58
CA ASN A 129 -2.12 9.51 -0.33
C ASN A 129 -2.59 8.45 -1.34
N LEU A 130 -1.78 8.05 -2.33
CA LEU A 130 -2.11 6.96 -3.24
C LEU A 130 -1.63 5.62 -2.70
N PRO A 131 -2.49 4.57 -2.70
CA PRO A 131 -2.05 3.24 -2.34
C PRO A 131 -1.11 2.67 -3.41
N SER A 132 -0.17 1.82 -3.01
CA SER A 132 0.61 1.02 -3.96
C SER A 132 -0.29 0.01 -4.66
N ALA A 133 -0.11 -0.17 -5.97
CA ALA A 133 -0.71 -1.28 -6.72
C ALA A 133 0.36 -2.15 -7.38
N THR A 134 0.12 -3.45 -7.46
CA THR A 134 0.94 -4.37 -8.26
C THR A 134 0.19 -4.70 -9.54
N ARG A 135 0.83 -4.47 -10.69
CA ARG A 135 0.33 -4.88 -12.01
C ARG A 135 0.65 -6.36 -12.24
N PHE A 136 -0.35 -7.16 -12.61
CA PHE A 136 -0.14 -8.55 -13.03
C PHE A 136 -0.97 -8.88 -14.26
N GLU A 137 -0.48 -9.81 -15.06
CA GLU A 137 -1.17 -10.28 -16.27
C GLU A 137 -1.76 -11.66 -15.99
N MET A 138 -3.04 -11.84 -16.28
CA MET A 138 -3.68 -13.15 -16.17
C MET A 138 -3.15 -14.07 -17.27
N LEU A 139 -2.64 -15.24 -16.89
CA LEU A 139 -2.09 -16.22 -17.83
C LEU A 139 -3.12 -16.68 -18.88
N ASP A 140 -4.39 -16.75 -18.50
CA ASP A 140 -5.46 -17.28 -19.35
C ASP A 140 -5.97 -16.27 -20.38
N THR A 141 -6.14 -15.01 -19.99
CA THR A 141 -6.79 -13.98 -20.81
C THR A 141 -5.83 -12.92 -21.34
N GLY A 142 -4.60 -12.85 -20.81
CA GLY A 142 -3.66 -11.76 -21.07
C GLY A 142 -4.14 -10.40 -20.54
N GLN A 143 -5.25 -10.36 -19.77
CA GLN A 143 -5.76 -9.12 -19.22
C GLN A 143 -4.87 -8.63 -18.08
N VAL A 144 -4.61 -7.34 -18.11
CA VAL A 144 -3.86 -6.64 -17.08
C VAL A 144 -4.80 -6.34 -15.93
N MET A 145 -4.48 -6.88 -14.77
CA MET A 145 -5.18 -6.62 -13.53
C MET A 145 -4.23 -5.94 -12.55
N TYR A 146 -4.81 -5.21 -11.60
CA TYR A 146 -4.06 -4.55 -10.56
C TYR A 146 -4.56 -5.02 -9.19
N GLU A 147 -3.62 -5.38 -8.32
CA GLU A 147 -3.88 -5.77 -6.94
C GLU A 147 -3.41 -4.65 -6.01
N HIS A 148 -4.16 -4.39 -4.93
CA HIS A 148 -3.72 -3.45 -3.90
C HIS A 148 -2.55 -4.02 -3.10
N GLY A 149 -1.50 -3.22 -2.93
CA GLY A 149 -0.27 -3.65 -2.26
C GLY A 149 0.61 -4.53 -3.14
N TYR A 150 1.61 -5.14 -2.54
CA TYR A 150 2.45 -6.16 -3.15
C TYR A 150 2.63 -7.35 -2.20
N ARG A 151 2.74 -8.55 -2.75
CA ARG A 151 2.93 -9.77 -1.94
C ARG A 151 4.33 -9.80 -1.34
N ILE A 152 4.43 -10.19 -0.06
CA ILE A 152 5.74 -10.36 0.61
C ILE A 152 6.61 -11.37 -0.14
N GLY A 153 5.99 -12.39 -0.72
CA GLY A 153 6.67 -13.49 -1.35
C GLY A 153 5.71 -14.43 -2.05
N TYR A 154 6.24 -15.55 -2.50
CA TYR A 154 5.49 -16.61 -3.17
C TYR A 154 6.05 -17.98 -2.77
N VAL A 155 5.30 -19.05 -3.02
CA VAL A 155 5.71 -20.42 -2.68
C VAL A 155 5.82 -21.22 -3.98
N VAL A 156 6.97 -21.84 -4.23
CA VAL A 156 7.19 -22.78 -5.33
C VAL A 156 7.70 -24.09 -4.74
N ASP A 157 7.11 -25.22 -5.13
CA ASP A 157 7.49 -26.55 -4.65
C ASP A 157 7.56 -26.65 -3.11
N ASN A 158 6.59 -26.02 -2.44
CA ASN A 158 6.50 -25.93 -0.97
C ASN A 158 7.64 -25.15 -0.28
N VAL A 159 8.48 -24.45 -1.05
CA VAL A 159 9.54 -23.58 -0.56
C VAL A 159 9.09 -22.12 -0.64
N PRO A 160 9.10 -21.37 0.48
CA PRO A 160 8.77 -19.95 0.47
C PRO A 160 9.94 -19.11 -0.06
N TYR A 161 9.64 -18.19 -0.98
CA TYR A 161 10.55 -17.20 -1.55
C TYR A 161 10.11 -15.81 -1.16
N ILE A 162 11.04 -14.95 -0.76
CA ILE A 162 10.75 -13.56 -0.36
C ILE A 162 11.06 -12.57 -1.48
N ASN A 163 10.17 -11.59 -1.66
CA ASN A 163 10.38 -10.44 -2.52
C ASN A 163 11.19 -9.38 -1.77
N ASN A 164 12.50 -9.37 -2.03
CA ASN A 164 13.46 -8.48 -1.37
C ASN A 164 13.88 -7.30 -2.24
N HIS A 165 13.61 -7.34 -3.55
CA HIS A 165 13.86 -6.23 -4.46
C HIS A 165 12.54 -5.61 -4.91
N LEU A 166 12.33 -4.33 -4.61
CA LEU A 166 11.11 -3.63 -5.02
C LEU A 166 11.44 -2.58 -6.06
N LYS A 167 10.82 -2.68 -7.23
CA LYS A 167 10.85 -1.63 -8.22
C LYS A 167 9.63 -0.73 -8.02
N LEU A 168 9.87 0.46 -7.50
CA LEU A 168 8.88 1.50 -7.24
C LEU A 168 8.71 2.32 -8.52
N VAL A 169 7.56 2.19 -9.17
CA VAL A 169 7.23 2.93 -10.38
C VAL A 169 6.24 4.03 -10.00
N LEU A 170 6.69 5.28 -10.01
CA LEU A 170 5.83 6.42 -9.71
C LEU A 170 5.45 7.14 -10.99
N HIS A 171 4.16 7.42 -11.13
CA HIS A 171 3.65 8.17 -12.25
C HIS A 171 3.44 9.63 -11.86
N TYR A 172 3.91 10.53 -12.70
CA TYR A 172 3.75 11.96 -12.49
C TYR A 172 3.03 12.62 -13.67
N HIS A 173 2.29 13.68 -13.36
CA HIS A 173 1.68 14.57 -14.33
C HIS A 173 2.26 15.97 -14.17
N THR A 174 2.47 16.65 -15.30
CA THR A 174 2.96 18.04 -15.36
C THR A 174 2.35 18.73 -16.57
N GLU A 175 1.95 19.99 -16.39
CA GLU A 175 1.39 20.86 -17.42
C GLU A 175 2.39 21.92 -17.88
N ASP A 176 3.31 22.33 -17.00
CA ASP A 176 4.25 23.45 -17.15
C ASP A 176 5.73 23.03 -17.13
N GLU A 177 6.05 21.75 -16.90
CA GLU A 177 7.41 21.20 -16.68
C GLU A 177 8.16 21.73 -15.45
N GLU A 178 7.50 22.55 -14.63
CA GLU A 178 8.05 23.12 -13.39
C GLU A 178 7.45 22.44 -12.16
N THR A 179 6.15 22.16 -12.21
CA THR A 179 5.40 21.50 -11.15
C THR A 179 5.03 20.07 -11.54
N PHE A 180 5.25 19.15 -10.60
CA PHE A 180 4.98 17.74 -10.76
C PHE A 180 3.96 17.28 -9.73
N ARG A 181 2.95 16.54 -10.17
CA ARG A 181 1.94 15.94 -9.30
C ARG A 181 2.00 14.42 -9.42
N VAL A 182 2.03 13.72 -8.29
CA VAL A 182 2.00 12.25 -8.28
C VAL A 182 0.58 11.78 -8.60
N VAL A 183 0.46 10.95 -9.63
CA VAL A 183 -0.83 10.44 -10.13
C VAL A 183 -0.92 8.91 -10.16
N GLY A 184 0.16 8.22 -9.84
CA GLY A 184 0.15 6.77 -9.71
C GLY A 184 1.36 6.27 -8.94
N PHE A 185 1.16 5.15 -8.28
CA PHE A 185 2.16 4.44 -7.50
C PHE A 185 1.99 2.95 -7.72
N GLU A 186 2.91 2.38 -8.49
CA GLU A 186 2.99 0.96 -8.80
C GLU A 186 4.23 0.35 -8.14
N VAL A 187 4.12 -0.90 -7.70
CA VAL A 187 5.21 -1.65 -7.11
C VAL A 187 5.35 -2.98 -7.85
N GLU A 188 6.51 -3.21 -8.43
CA GLU A 188 6.87 -4.49 -9.04
C GLU A 188 7.84 -5.24 -8.11
N PRO A 189 7.35 -6.25 -7.36
CA PRO A 189 8.19 -7.04 -6.47
C PRO A 189 9.01 -8.07 -7.25
N ARG A 190 10.27 -8.28 -6.85
CA ARG A 190 11.15 -9.33 -7.36
C ARG A 190 11.87 -10.03 -6.21
N SER A 191 12.14 -11.32 -6.41
CA SER A 191 12.96 -12.12 -5.50
C SER A 191 14.35 -12.32 -6.09
N ILE A 192 15.38 -11.90 -5.37
CA ILE A 192 16.78 -11.95 -5.79
C ILE A 192 17.63 -12.55 -4.68
N LYS A 193 18.28 -13.67 -4.96
CA LYS A 193 19.16 -14.35 -4.03
C LYS A 193 20.34 -13.47 -3.63
N TYR A 194 20.69 -13.52 -2.35
CA TYR A 194 21.88 -12.87 -1.82
C TYR A 194 23.15 -13.37 -2.53
N GLY A 195 24.01 -12.43 -2.94
CA GLY A 195 25.25 -12.70 -3.68
C GLY A 195 25.13 -12.60 -5.21
N GLU A 196 23.92 -12.52 -5.78
CA GLU A 196 23.75 -12.24 -7.23
C GLU A 196 23.88 -10.75 -7.58
N LEU A 197 23.80 -9.87 -6.57
CA LEU A 197 23.93 -8.42 -6.71
C LEU A 197 25.33 -7.97 -6.32
N THR A 198 25.95 -7.13 -7.15
CA THR A 198 27.18 -6.43 -6.77
C THR A 198 26.80 -5.15 -6.05
N VAL A 199 27.24 -5.00 -4.80
CA VAL A 199 27.00 -3.79 -4.00
C VAL A 199 28.31 -3.03 -3.84
N LYS A 200 28.28 -1.73 -4.14
CA LYS A 200 29.37 -0.78 -3.89
C LYS A 200 28.77 0.51 -3.33
N ASP A 201 29.22 0.93 -2.16
CA ASP A 201 28.85 2.21 -1.53
C ASP A 201 27.31 2.42 -1.42
N GLY A 202 26.57 1.36 -1.09
CA GLY A 202 25.10 1.40 -0.95
C GLY A 202 24.31 1.42 -2.26
N LYS A 203 24.99 1.44 -3.42
CA LYS A 203 24.37 1.22 -4.74
C LYS A 203 24.55 -0.24 -5.13
N CYS A 204 23.50 -0.84 -5.68
CA CYS A 204 23.57 -2.17 -6.26
C CYS A 204 23.66 -2.08 -7.79
N SER A 205 24.20 -3.11 -8.41
CA SER A 205 24.16 -3.29 -9.86
C SER A 205 23.60 -4.67 -10.15
N MET A 206 22.51 -4.68 -10.91
CA MET A 206 21.94 -5.90 -11.47
C MET A 206 22.92 -6.47 -12.50
N PRO A 207 23.10 -7.81 -12.59
CA PRO A 207 23.89 -8.39 -13.66
C PRO A 207 23.28 -7.97 -15.01
N SER A 208 24.12 -7.45 -15.89
CA SER A 208 23.76 -6.87 -17.19
C SER A 208 23.33 -7.89 -18.24
N ASP A 209 23.19 -9.16 -17.86
CA ASP A 209 22.82 -10.25 -18.76
C ASP A 209 21.29 -10.43 -18.76
N PRO A 210 20.59 -10.06 -19.86
CA PRO A 210 19.14 -10.17 -19.96
C PRO A 210 18.64 -11.62 -19.99
N GLU A 211 19.50 -12.62 -20.22
CA GLU A 211 19.10 -14.03 -20.27
C GLU A 211 19.31 -14.77 -18.93
N LYS A 212 20.11 -14.21 -18.03
CA LYS A 212 20.36 -14.84 -16.72
C LYS A 212 19.17 -14.59 -15.80
N LYS A 213 18.26 -15.57 -15.71
CA LYS A 213 17.22 -15.60 -14.67
C LYS A 213 17.88 -15.59 -13.28
N LEU A 214 17.71 -14.49 -12.56
CA LEU A 214 18.15 -14.37 -11.17
C LEU A 214 17.45 -15.44 -10.32
N ALA A 215 18.24 -16.16 -9.52
CA ALA A 215 17.68 -17.09 -8.55
C ALA A 215 16.88 -16.33 -7.50
N GLY A 216 15.71 -16.85 -7.11
CA GLY A 216 14.93 -16.29 -6.01
C GLY A 216 15.60 -16.51 -4.65
N GLN A 217 15.34 -15.60 -3.71
CA GLN A 217 15.75 -15.74 -2.32
C GLN A 217 14.78 -16.67 -1.58
N ALA A 218 15.17 -17.93 -1.41
CA ALA A 218 14.45 -18.87 -0.57
C ALA A 218 14.62 -18.51 0.92
N VAL A 219 13.52 -18.59 1.66
CA VAL A 219 13.52 -18.47 3.13
C VAL A 219 13.66 -19.87 3.71
N LYS A 220 14.76 -20.12 4.43
CA LYS A 220 15.05 -21.43 5.01
C LYS A 220 14.42 -21.53 6.39
N GLU A 221 13.39 -22.36 6.50
CA GLU A 221 12.75 -22.63 7.79
C GLU A 221 13.71 -23.32 8.75
N LYS A 222 13.59 -22.98 10.04
CA LYS A 222 14.40 -23.51 11.16
C LYS A 222 15.90 -23.25 11.02
N GLN A 223 16.31 -22.41 10.06
CA GLN A 223 17.69 -22.01 9.82
C GLN A 223 17.79 -20.48 9.78
N GLU A 224 19.03 -19.99 9.87
CA GLU A 224 19.29 -18.58 9.66
C GLU A 224 19.24 -18.29 8.16
N THR A 225 18.58 -17.18 7.80
CA THR A 225 18.48 -16.72 6.41
C THR A 225 19.14 -15.35 6.31
N GLU A 226 20.07 -15.20 5.37
CA GLU A 226 20.65 -13.91 5.03
C GLU A 226 19.87 -13.30 3.85
N VAL A 227 19.31 -12.11 4.06
CA VAL A 227 18.54 -11.40 3.03
C VAL A 227 19.02 -9.96 2.93
N MET A 228 19.10 -9.47 1.70
CA MET A 228 19.41 -8.08 1.41
C MET A 228 18.23 -7.44 0.69
N PHE A 229 17.73 -6.34 1.24
CA PHE A 229 16.65 -5.58 0.63
C PHE A 229 17.22 -4.46 -0.25
N THR A 230 16.72 -4.39 -1.47
CA THR A 230 17.10 -3.38 -2.45
C THR A 230 15.89 -2.81 -3.14
N TYR A 231 16.05 -1.65 -3.78
CA TYR A 231 14.96 -1.04 -4.50
C TYR A 231 15.44 -0.24 -5.70
N THR A 232 14.54 -0.08 -6.65
CA THR A 232 14.71 0.74 -7.85
C THR A 232 13.59 1.76 -7.86
N VAL A 233 13.88 2.98 -8.29
CA VAL A 233 12.87 4.03 -8.48
C VAL A 233 12.85 4.38 -9.96
N GLU A 234 11.66 4.33 -10.56
CA GLU A 234 11.42 4.71 -11.95
C GLU A 234 10.26 5.72 -12.00
N TRP A 235 10.51 6.90 -12.55
CA TRP A 235 9.49 7.91 -12.79
C TRP A 235 8.97 7.84 -14.22
N LYS A 236 7.66 7.71 -14.36
CA LYS A 236 6.99 7.70 -15.67
C LYS A 236 6.04 8.88 -15.80
N ARG A 237 6.17 9.63 -16.89
CA ARG A 237 5.19 10.66 -17.22
C ARG A 237 3.85 10.00 -17.57
N SER A 238 2.76 10.51 -17.03
CA SER A 238 1.40 10.07 -17.31
C SER A 238 0.53 11.22 -17.83
N LEU A 239 -0.38 10.89 -18.74
CA LEU A 239 -1.40 11.81 -19.24
C LEU A 239 -2.60 11.94 -18.28
N VAL A 240 -2.67 11.06 -17.26
CA VAL A 240 -3.73 11.10 -16.24
C VAL A 240 -3.59 12.38 -15.43
N ARG A 241 -4.66 13.18 -15.40
CA ARG A 241 -4.74 14.39 -14.56
C ARG A 241 -4.89 14.00 -13.09
N TRP A 242 -4.41 14.86 -12.20
CA TRP A 242 -4.49 14.65 -10.74
C TRP A 242 -5.92 14.36 -10.25
N ALA A 243 -6.95 15.00 -10.83
CA ALA A 243 -8.35 14.76 -10.43
C ALA A 243 -8.82 13.31 -10.66
N SER A 244 -8.27 12.60 -11.65
CA SER A 244 -8.63 11.22 -12.03
C SER A 244 -7.65 10.18 -11.50
N ARG A 245 -6.68 10.56 -10.66
CA ARG A 245 -5.61 9.66 -10.20
C ARG A 245 -6.09 8.46 -9.39
N TRP A 246 -7.30 8.53 -8.83
CA TRP A 246 -7.91 7.46 -8.04
C TRP A 246 -8.69 6.45 -8.88
N ASP A 247 -9.06 6.77 -10.12
CA ASP A 247 -9.95 5.96 -10.94
C ASP A 247 -9.36 4.56 -11.20
N THR A 248 -8.05 4.48 -11.41
CA THR A 248 -7.33 3.21 -11.60
C THR A 248 -7.41 2.32 -10.37
N TYR A 249 -7.42 2.88 -9.15
CA TYR A 249 -7.45 2.11 -7.91
C TYR A 249 -8.86 1.67 -7.50
N LEU A 250 -9.86 2.52 -7.78
CA LEU A 250 -11.26 2.22 -7.47
C LEU A 250 -11.80 1.06 -8.31
N THR A 251 -11.31 0.92 -9.55
CA THR A 251 -11.68 -0.17 -10.46
C THR A 251 -11.07 -1.53 -10.09
N MET A 252 -10.12 -1.59 -9.15
CA MET A 252 -9.46 -2.83 -8.70
C MET A 252 -10.24 -3.59 -7.63
N THR A 253 -11.38 -3.07 -7.17
CA THR A 253 -12.12 -3.69 -6.06
C THR A 253 -12.94 -4.89 -6.54
N ASP A 254 -12.65 -6.03 -5.92
CA ASP A 254 -13.18 -7.36 -6.23
C ASP A 254 -14.71 -7.42 -6.08
N VAL A 255 -15.38 -8.02 -7.05
CA VAL A 255 -16.86 -8.10 -7.18
C VAL A 255 -17.49 -8.95 -6.06
N GLN A 256 -16.69 -9.70 -5.31
CA GLN A 256 -17.17 -10.77 -4.43
C GLN A 256 -17.83 -10.32 -3.11
N ILE A 257 -17.69 -9.06 -2.67
CA ILE A 257 -18.14 -8.66 -1.31
C ILE A 257 -19.54 -8.01 -1.27
N HIS A 258 -20.14 -7.64 -2.40
CA HIS A 258 -21.43 -6.92 -2.37
C HIS A 258 -22.64 -7.79 -2.06
N TRP A 259 -22.64 -9.07 -2.44
CA TRP A 259 -23.85 -9.89 -2.33
C TRP A 259 -24.20 -10.26 -0.88
N PHE A 260 -23.21 -10.43 0.01
CA PHE A 260 -23.47 -10.75 1.42
C PHE A 260 -24.17 -9.59 2.15
N SER A 261 -23.73 -8.35 1.91
CA SER A 261 -24.38 -7.15 2.45
C SER A 261 -25.79 -6.96 1.88
N ILE A 262 -26.00 -7.25 0.59
CA ILE A 262 -27.33 -7.21 -0.04
C ILE A 262 -28.27 -8.22 0.62
N VAL A 263 -27.83 -9.47 0.80
CA VAL A 263 -28.63 -10.50 1.47
C VAL A 263 -28.97 -10.09 2.90
N ASN A 264 -27.99 -9.60 3.66
CA ASN A 264 -28.20 -9.15 5.04
C ASN A 264 -29.23 -8.00 5.11
N SER A 265 -29.12 -7.00 4.23
CA SER A 265 -30.10 -5.91 4.16
C SER A 265 -31.50 -6.40 3.77
N VAL A 266 -31.62 -7.35 2.84
CA VAL A 266 -32.91 -7.92 2.42
C VAL A 266 -33.58 -8.68 3.58
N VAL A 267 -32.82 -9.47 4.35
CA VAL A 267 -33.35 -10.20 5.51
C VAL A 267 -33.90 -9.24 6.58
N VAL A 268 -33.19 -8.15 6.87
CA VAL A 268 -33.63 -7.13 7.84
C VAL A 268 -34.94 -6.46 7.38
N VAL A 269 -35.06 -6.14 6.09
CA VAL A 269 -36.28 -5.52 5.53
C VAL A 269 -37.48 -6.45 5.64
N PHE A 270 -37.34 -7.75 5.30
CA PHE A 270 -38.44 -8.71 5.45
C PHE A 270 -38.87 -8.89 6.91
N PHE A 271 -37.92 -8.89 7.85
CA PHE A 271 -38.22 -9.02 9.27
C PHE A 271 -39.01 -7.80 9.79
N LEU A 272 -38.57 -6.58 9.45
CA LEU A 272 -39.27 -5.35 9.83
C LEU A 272 -40.67 -5.27 9.17
N ALA A 273 -40.80 -5.64 7.90
CA ALA A 273 -42.08 -5.70 7.20
C ALA A 273 -43.04 -6.73 7.85
N GLY A 274 -42.52 -7.89 8.28
CA GLY A 274 -43.29 -8.89 8.99
C GLY A 274 -43.85 -8.37 10.33
N ILE A 275 -43.01 -7.68 11.11
CA ILE A 275 -43.45 -7.06 12.38
C ILE A 275 -44.51 -6.00 12.13
N LEU A 276 -44.30 -5.10 11.17
CA LEU A 276 -45.27 -4.07 10.81
C LEU A 276 -46.60 -4.68 10.36
N THR A 277 -46.55 -5.74 9.54
CA THR A 277 -47.74 -6.46 9.09
C THR A 277 -48.47 -7.11 10.26
N MET A 278 -47.75 -7.75 11.20
CA MET A 278 -48.35 -8.33 12.41
C MET A 278 -49.04 -7.26 13.27
N ILE A 279 -48.40 -6.10 13.47
CA ILE A 279 -48.99 -4.99 14.23
C ILE A 279 -50.25 -4.49 13.52
N MET A 280 -50.19 -4.26 12.21
CA MET A 280 -51.32 -3.78 11.42
C MET A 280 -52.50 -4.77 11.40
N VAL A 281 -52.23 -6.06 11.26
CA VAL A 281 -53.27 -7.09 11.31
C VAL A 281 -53.87 -7.18 12.71
N ARG A 282 -53.04 -7.04 13.75
CA ARG A 282 -53.51 -7.06 15.14
C ARG A 282 -54.37 -5.84 15.47
N THR A 283 -54.03 -4.65 14.97
CA THR A 283 -54.84 -3.45 15.15
C THR A 283 -56.15 -3.54 14.38
N LEU A 284 -56.12 -3.97 13.11
CA LEU A 284 -57.33 -4.20 12.30
C LEU A 284 -58.29 -5.21 12.95
N ARG A 285 -57.78 -6.34 13.43
CA ARG A 285 -58.62 -7.33 14.12
C ARG A 285 -59.24 -6.77 15.40
N ARG A 286 -58.54 -5.88 16.11
CA ARG A 286 -59.08 -5.24 17.32
C ARG A 286 -60.16 -4.21 16.97
N ASP A 287 -60.03 -3.53 15.85
CA ASP A 287 -60.97 -2.50 15.41
C ASP A 287 -62.26 -3.11 14.84
N ILE A 288 -62.17 -4.23 14.13
CA ILE A 288 -63.34 -4.97 13.60
C ILE A 288 -64.10 -5.74 14.69
N ALA A 289 -63.43 -6.09 15.80
CA ALA A 289 -64.04 -6.82 16.91
C ALA A 289 -64.75 -5.92 17.95
N ASN A 290 -64.67 -4.60 17.80
CA ASN A 290 -65.43 -3.59 18.56
C ASN A 290 -66.58 -3.05 17.71
#